data_AF-A0A934C905-F1
#
_entry.id   AF-A0A934C905-F1
#
_cell.length_a   1.000
_cell.length_b   1.000
_cell.length_c   1.000
_cell.angle_alpha   90.00
_cell.angle_beta   90.00
_cell.angle_gamma   90.00
#
_symmetry.space_group_name_H-M   'P 1'
#
loop_
_entity.id
_entity.type
_entity.pdbx_description
1 polymer ?
#
loop_
_entity_poly.entity_id
_entity_poly.type
_entity_poly.pdbx_seq_one_letter_code
_entity_poly.pdbx_strand_id
1 'polypeptide(L)'
;MSGLTIVVDTAGPLLARVRSEAQRAGLALVGARAVAIATKAHLLQLDRERHRYGRHYYGQAARSVNTRAGGAGLALVTVSQTGIRQRLLGGPITPKSPRKFLTLPEAPEAFGKRAREFHDLDFQLVLDDRGALRPALVRRASSAISITRRRRKDGTVSFTVKPGALRGGEVIFWLARRVQQKPDPSVLPAETAMQETALDAIRRRVVRLETRAQGGTAP
;
A
#
# COMPACT_ATOMS: atom_id res chain seq x y z
N MET A 1 53.72 -52.92 -14.89
CA MET A 1 53.95 -51.46 -15.02
C MET A 1 52.83 -50.75 -14.32
N SER A 2 53.02 -50.37 -13.05
CA SER A 2 52.01 -49.66 -12.28
C SER A 2 52.11 -48.16 -12.58
N GLY A 3 51.13 -47.62 -13.29
CA GLY A 3 51.05 -46.20 -13.63
C GLY A 3 50.53 -45.38 -12.45
N LEU A 4 51.26 -44.34 -12.08
CA LEU A 4 50.85 -43.37 -11.06
C LEU A 4 49.79 -42.43 -11.66
N THR A 5 48.58 -42.43 -11.12
CA THR A 5 47.49 -41.54 -11.56
C THR A 5 47.38 -40.39 -10.56
N ILE A 6 47.70 -39.17 -10.99
CA ILE A 6 47.54 -37.97 -10.17
C ILE A 6 46.13 -37.42 -10.42
N VAL A 7 45.28 -37.49 -9.40
CA VAL A 7 43.96 -36.85 -9.41
C VAL A 7 44.09 -35.48 -8.76
N VAL A 8 44.00 -34.42 -9.56
CA VAL A 8 44.03 -33.05 -9.06
C VAL A 8 42.58 -32.62 -8.78
N ASP A 9 42.25 -32.40 -7.51
CA ASP A 9 40.96 -31.85 -7.10
C ASP A 9 40.89 -30.35 -7.40
N THR A 10 40.25 -30.01 -8.51
CA THR A 10 39.97 -28.63 -8.91
C THR A 10 38.62 -28.13 -8.37
N ALA A 11 37.76 -29.04 -7.88
CA ALA A 11 36.40 -28.72 -7.45
C ALA A 11 36.36 -28.28 -5.97
N GLY A 12 37.11 -28.91 -5.09
CA GLY A 12 37.16 -28.62 -3.66
C GLY A 12 37.47 -27.15 -3.31
N PRO A 13 38.53 -26.55 -3.88
CA PRO A 13 38.87 -25.15 -3.65
C PRO A 13 37.80 -24.17 -4.17
N LEU A 14 37.19 -24.51 -5.31
CA LEU A 14 36.16 -23.70 -5.96
C LEU A 14 34.86 -23.71 -5.14
N LEU A 15 34.45 -24.90 -4.67
CA LEU A 15 33.31 -25.09 -3.77
C LEU A 15 33.53 -24.42 -2.41
N ALA A 16 34.73 -24.47 -1.84
CA ALA A 16 35.06 -23.76 -0.61
C ALA A 16 34.98 -22.23 -0.77
N ARG A 17 35.41 -21.71 -1.92
CA ARG A 17 35.30 -20.28 -2.26
C ARG A 17 33.85 -19.85 -2.43
N VAL A 18 33.06 -20.60 -3.22
CA VAL A 18 31.61 -20.38 -3.41
C VAL A 18 30.89 -20.44 -2.07
N ARG A 19 31.21 -21.41 -1.20
CA ARG A 19 30.66 -21.51 0.16
C ARG A 19 31.02 -20.30 1.01
N SER A 20 32.27 -19.87 1.01
CA SER A 20 32.71 -18.71 1.79
C SER A 20 32.08 -17.41 1.29
N GLU A 21 31.90 -17.26 -0.03
CA GLU A 21 31.23 -16.11 -0.62
C GLU A 21 29.72 -16.16 -0.43
N ALA A 22 29.10 -17.34 -0.44
CA ALA A 22 27.70 -17.53 -0.08
C ALA A 22 27.44 -17.16 1.39
N GLN A 23 28.37 -17.54 2.28
CA GLN A 23 28.33 -17.26 3.72
C GLN A 23 28.63 -15.80 4.07
N ARG A 24 29.61 -15.16 3.40
CA ARG A 24 29.93 -13.73 3.58
C ARG A 24 28.95 -12.79 2.86
N ALA A 25 28.40 -13.29 1.74
CA ALA A 25 27.70 -12.59 0.66
C ALA A 25 26.26 -12.09 0.87
N GLY A 26 25.44 -12.86 1.57
CA GLY A 26 23.99 -12.62 1.47
C GLY A 26 23.40 -13.09 0.14
N LEU A 27 23.54 -14.38 -0.17
CA LEU A 27 22.59 -15.04 -1.10
C LEU A 27 21.14 -14.87 -0.61
N ALA A 28 20.92 -15.01 0.70
CA ALA A 28 19.63 -14.68 1.30
C ALA A 28 19.24 -13.22 1.09
N LEU A 29 20.18 -12.28 1.16
CA LEU A 29 19.92 -10.87 0.87
C LEU A 29 19.60 -10.65 -0.62
N VAL A 30 20.23 -11.38 -1.53
CA VAL A 30 19.90 -11.37 -2.97
C VAL A 30 18.48 -11.87 -3.20
N GLY A 31 18.12 -13.02 -2.61
CA GLY A 31 16.76 -13.55 -2.66
C GLY A 31 15.75 -12.56 -2.07
N ALA A 32 16.02 -12.01 -0.89
CA ALA A 32 15.17 -11.01 -0.25
C ALA A 32 15.01 -9.74 -1.09
N ARG A 33 16.07 -9.26 -1.75
CA ARG A 33 16.00 -8.12 -2.68
C ARG A 33 15.10 -8.42 -3.87
N ALA A 34 15.20 -9.61 -4.45
CA ALA A 34 14.34 -10.02 -5.55
C ALA A 34 12.87 -10.11 -5.11
N VAL A 35 12.60 -10.73 -3.95
CA VAL A 35 11.26 -10.78 -3.37
C VAL A 35 10.73 -9.38 -3.07
N ALA A 36 11.55 -8.48 -2.51
CA ALA A 36 11.14 -7.10 -2.27
C ALA A 36 10.78 -6.35 -3.56
N ILE A 37 11.50 -6.58 -4.67
CA ILE A 37 11.15 -6.02 -5.98
C ILE A 37 9.81 -6.57 -6.46
N ALA A 38 9.60 -7.89 -6.37
CA ALA A 38 8.33 -8.51 -6.75
C ALA A 38 7.16 -8.00 -5.89
N THR A 39 7.35 -7.90 -4.57
CA THR A 39 6.35 -7.32 -3.65
C THR A 39 6.06 -5.86 -3.96
N LYS A 40 7.08 -5.06 -4.32
CA LYS A 40 6.88 -3.68 -4.78
C LYS A 40 6.02 -3.63 -6.04
N ALA A 41 6.33 -4.46 -7.04
CA ALA A 41 5.58 -4.53 -8.28
C ALA A 41 4.11 -4.94 -8.03
N HIS A 42 3.88 -5.96 -7.21
CA HIS A 42 2.55 -6.41 -6.80
C HIS A 42 1.74 -5.31 -6.12
N LEU A 43 2.33 -4.60 -5.15
CA LEU A 43 1.66 -3.51 -4.46
C LEU A 43 1.35 -2.34 -5.41
N LEU A 44 2.21 -2.04 -6.39
CA LEU A 44 1.93 -1.04 -7.41
C LEU A 44 0.80 -1.47 -8.35
N GLN A 45 0.71 -2.75 -8.68
CA GLN A 45 -0.40 -3.30 -9.45
C GLN A 45 -1.72 -3.19 -8.67
N LEU A 46 -1.73 -3.61 -7.40
CA LEU A 46 -2.89 -3.45 -6.52
C LEU A 46 -3.32 -1.98 -6.38
N ASP A 47 -2.36 -1.05 -6.37
CA ASP A 47 -2.68 0.38 -6.33
C ASP A 47 -3.45 0.79 -7.59
N ARG A 48 -3.02 0.36 -8.78
CA ARG A 48 -3.74 0.67 -10.04
C ARG A 48 -5.14 0.06 -10.08
N GLU A 49 -5.29 -1.17 -9.60
CA GLU A 49 -6.55 -1.91 -9.67
C GLU A 49 -7.58 -1.48 -8.61
N ARG A 50 -7.11 -1.19 -7.39
CA ARG A 50 -7.99 -1.00 -6.21
C ARG A 50 -8.09 0.44 -5.75
N HIS A 51 -7.24 1.33 -6.24
CA HIS A 51 -7.36 2.74 -5.91
C HIS A 51 -8.64 3.32 -6.54
N ARG A 52 -9.39 4.07 -5.74
CA ARG A 52 -10.58 4.79 -6.21
C ARG A 52 -10.41 6.29 -6.01
N TYR A 53 -10.13 6.68 -4.77
CA TYR A 53 -10.04 8.08 -4.36
C TYR A 53 -8.94 8.30 -3.32
N GLY A 54 -8.55 9.56 -3.15
CA GLY A 54 -7.65 9.99 -2.09
C GLY A 54 -6.20 9.60 -2.35
N ARG A 55 -5.54 9.03 -1.33
CA ARG A 55 -4.11 8.72 -1.39
C ARG A 55 -3.87 7.32 -1.96
N HIS A 56 -2.82 7.18 -2.78
CA HIS A 56 -2.28 5.91 -3.29
C HIS A 56 -1.73 5.02 -2.17
N TYR A 57 -2.62 4.34 -1.45
CA TYR A 57 -2.29 3.56 -0.25
C TYR A 57 -1.29 2.44 -0.55
N TYR A 58 -1.54 1.65 -1.59
CA TYR A 58 -0.64 0.56 -1.96
C TYR A 58 0.63 1.08 -2.62
N GLY A 59 0.56 2.21 -3.33
CA GLY A 59 1.75 2.92 -3.81
C GLY A 59 2.66 3.39 -2.66
N GLN A 60 2.10 3.87 -1.55
CA GLN A 60 2.85 4.16 -0.33
C GLN A 60 3.43 2.90 0.31
N ALA A 61 2.65 1.82 0.35
CA ALA A 61 3.11 0.52 0.83
C ALA A 61 4.32 0.03 0.03
N ALA A 62 4.28 0.11 -1.31
CA ALA A 62 5.38 -0.25 -2.19
C ALA A 62 6.67 0.54 -1.86
N ARG A 63 6.55 1.86 -1.64
CA ARG A 63 7.70 2.70 -1.23
C ARG A 63 8.27 2.31 0.15
N SER A 64 7.45 1.71 1.02
CA SER A 64 7.86 1.27 2.36
C SER A 64 8.49 -0.13 2.39
N VAL A 65 8.57 -0.83 1.25
CA VAL A 65 9.18 -2.17 1.18
C VAL A 65 10.70 -2.05 1.25
N ASN A 66 11.28 -2.68 2.27
CA ASN A 66 12.71 -2.67 2.54
C ASN A 66 13.24 -4.08 2.81
N THR A 67 14.53 -4.26 2.59
CA THR A 67 15.24 -5.51 2.87
C THR A 67 16.38 -5.28 3.84
N ARG A 68 16.60 -6.21 4.76
CA ARG A 68 17.75 -6.18 5.66
C ARG A 68 18.34 -7.58 5.76
N ALA A 69 19.67 -7.67 5.86
CA ALA A 69 20.30 -8.90 6.26
C ALA A 69 19.90 -9.22 7.71
N GLY A 70 19.56 -10.47 7.97
CA GLY A 70 19.37 -11.00 9.32
C GLY A 70 20.61 -11.74 9.79
N GLY A 71 20.57 -12.24 11.03
CA GLY A 71 21.58 -13.17 11.54
C GLY A 71 21.49 -14.55 10.87
N ALA A 72 22.56 -15.34 10.96
CA ALA A 72 22.60 -16.75 10.57
C ALA A 72 22.16 -17.05 9.11
N GLY A 73 22.51 -16.18 8.16
CA GLY A 73 22.20 -16.40 6.75
C GLY A 73 20.73 -16.14 6.38
N LEU A 74 19.96 -15.49 7.26
CA LEU A 74 18.60 -15.05 6.96
C LEU A 74 18.60 -13.63 6.36
N ALA A 75 17.50 -13.28 5.69
CA ALA A 75 17.23 -11.92 5.29
C ALA A 75 15.74 -11.61 5.49
N LEU A 76 15.44 -10.38 5.87
CA LEU A 76 14.10 -9.92 6.17
C LEU A 76 13.60 -8.99 5.07
N VAL A 77 12.38 -9.22 4.61
CA VAL A 77 11.62 -8.28 3.78
C VAL A 77 10.53 -7.68 4.66
N THR A 78 10.49 -6.36 4.76
CA THR A 78 9.53 -5.64 5.62
C THR A 78 8.73 -4.66 4.80
N VAL A 79 7.41 -4.61 5.04
CA VAL A 79 6.51 -3.58 4.49
C VAL A 79 6.07 -2.67 5.63
N SER A 80 6.70 -1.50 5.73
CA SER A 80 6.48 -0.57 6.84
C SER A 80 5.33 0.40 6.57
N GLN A 81 4.14 -0.11 6.23
CA GLN A 81 2.94 0.69 6.01
C GLN A 81 1.82 0.28 6.96
N THR A 82 1.31 1.24 7.72
CA THR A 82 0.21 1.02 8.66
C THR A 82 -1.01 0.45 7.95
N GLY A 83 -1.59 -0.61 8.53
CA GLY A 83 -2.80 -1.25 8.01
C GLY A 83 -2.57 -2.38 7.01
N ILE A 84 -1.35 -2.60 6.50
CA ILE A 84 -1.09 -3.75 5.60
C ILE A 84 -1.36 -5.07 6.34
N ARG A 85 -0.84 -5.19 7.57
CA ARG A 85 -1.14 -6.33 8.44
C ARG A 85 -2.65 -6.48 8.71
N GLN A 86 -3.35 -5.37 8.94
CA GLN A 86 -4.79 -5.38 9.18
C GLN A 86 -5.57 -5.86 7.96
N ARG A 87 -5.15 -5.51 6.74
CA ARG A 87 -5.76 -6.02 5.50
C ARG A 87 -5.45 -7.50 5.27
N LEU A 88 -4.20 -7.91 5.53
CA LEU A 88 -3.77 -9.30 5.37
C LEU A 88 -4.52 -10.24 6.31
N LEU A 89 -4.54 -9.93 7.61
CA LEU A 89 -5.11 -10.79 8.65
C LEU A 89 -6.59 -10.48 8.96
N GLY A 90 -7.10 -9.36 8.47
CA GLY A 90 -8.42 -8.86 8.84
C GLY A 90 -8.49 -8.47 10.31
N GLY A 91 -9.72 -8.43 10.82
CA GLY A 91 -10.00 -8.16 12.23
C GLY A 91 -10.79 -6.87 12.47
N PRO A 92 -11.05 -6.54 13.74
CA PRO A 92 -11.84 -5.38 14.10
C PRO A 92 -11.03 -4.09 14.02
N ILE A 93 -11.65 -3.06 13.45
CA ILE A 93 -11.18 -1.68 13.49
C ILE A 93 -12.13 -0.91 14.39
N THR A 94 -11.57 -0.28 15.42
CA THR A 94 -12.33 0.52 16.40
C THR A 94 -11.77 1.94 16.49
N PRO A 95 -12.61 2.92 16.82
CA PRO A 95 -12.16 4.27 17.13
C PRO A 95 -11.20 4.25 18.31
N LYS A 96 -10.17 5.11 18.25
CA LYS A 96 -9.33 5.37 19.42
C LYS A 96 -10.08 6.25 20.42
N SER A 97 -9.97 5.92 21.72
CA SER A 97 -10.47 6.75 22.81
C SER A 97 -9.95 8.20 22.69
N PRO A 98 -10.78 9.24 22.93
CA PRO A 98 -12.16 9.22 23.45
C PRO A 98 -13.25 9.14 22.36
N ARG A 99 -12.90 8.86 21.10
CA ARG A 99 -13.87 8.90 19.98
C ARG A 99 -14.81 7.70 20.05
N LYS A 100 -16.09 7.92 19.72
CA LYS A 100 -17.13 6.89 19.71
C LYS A 100 -17.39 6.28 18.32
N PHE A 101 -16.97 6.97 17.25
CA PHE A 101 -17.25 6.58 15.87
C PHE A 101 -16.02 6.70 14.97
N LEU A 102 -15.95 5.81 13.99
CA LEU A 102 -15.11 5.88 12.80
C LEU A 102 -15.84 6.71 11.76
N THR A 103 -15.12 7.60 11.09
CA THR A 103 -15.63 8.37 9.94
C THR A 103 -15.23 7.66 8.66
N LEU A 104 -16.20 7.03 8.01
CA LEU A 104 -16.01 6.30 6.75
C LEU A 104 -16.44 7.23 5.60
N PRO A 105 -15.51 7.69 4.75
CA PRO A 105 -15.85 8.60 3.65
C PRO A 105 -16.75 7.91 2.63
N GLU A 106 -17.79 8.61 2.20
CA GLU A 106 -18.70 8.19 1.13
C GLU A 106 -18.48 9.04 -0.13
N ALA A 107 -18.52 10.37 0.02
CA ALA A 107 -18.31 11.30 -1.09
C ALA A 107 -16.83 11.35 -1.52
N PRO A 108 -16.51 11.51 -2.83
CA PRO A 108 -15.14 11.59 -3.34
C PRO A 108 -14.26 12.64 -2.64
N GLU A 109 -14.85 13.79 -2.31
CA GLU A 109 -14.17 14.90 -1.63
C GLU A 109 -13.84 14.65 -0.15
N ALA A 110 -14.49 13.64 0.46
CA ALA A 110 -14.26 13.21 1.84
C ALA A 110 -12.99 12.35 1.98
N PHE A 111 -12.52 11.73 0.91
CA PHE A 111 -11.37 10.83 0.95
C PHE A 111 -10.07 11.59 1.26
N GLY A 112 -9.42 11.19 2.36
CA GLY A 112 -8.16 11.79 2.81
C GLY A 112 -8.31 13.05 3.66
N LYS A 113 -9.54 13.48 3.94
CA LYS A 113 -9.87 14.58 4.86
C LYS A 113 -10.51 14.06 6.14
N ARG A 114 -10.38 14.81 7.23
CA ARG A 114 -11.11 14.55 8.47
C ARG A 114 -12.47 15.24 8.41
N ALA A 115 -13.49 14.65 9.06
CA ALA A 115 -14.82 15.27 9.16
C ALA A 115 -14.79 16.72 9.69
N ARG A 116 -13.89 17.02 10.64
CA ARG A 116 -13.71 18.39 11.19
C ARG A 116 -13.20 19.43 10.19
N GLU A 117 -12.69 19.01 9.03
CA GLU A 117 -12.25 19.91 7.96
C GLU A 117 -13.43 20.41 7.11
N PHE A 118 -14.62 19.87 7.34
CA PHE A 118 -15.86 20.33 6.74
C PHE A 118 -16.63 21.15 7.78
N HIS A 119 -17.10 22.32 7.39
CA HIS A 119 -17.78 23.27 8.28
C HIS A 119 -19.31 23.22 8.16
N ASP A 120 -19.79 22.44 7.20
CA ASP A 120 -21.18 22.33 6.76
C ASP A 120 -21.75 20.92 7.01
N LEU A 121 -21.24 20.17 7.99
CA LEU A 121 -21.73 18.84 8.31
C LEU A 121 -22.66 18.84 9.53
N ASP A 122 -23.82 18.21 9.38
CA ASP A 122 -24.73 17.91 10.48
C ASP A 122 -24.83 16.40 10.69
N PHE A 123 -24.93 15.98 11.95
CA PHE A 123 -25.17 14.58 12.30
C PHE A 123 -26.63 14.22 12.06
N GLN A 124 -26.90 13.17 11.29
CA GLN A 124 -28.25 12.67 11.03
C GLN A 124 -28.29 11.13 10.98
N LEU A 125 -29.48 10.56 11.17
CA LEU A 125 -29.75 9.15 10.86
C LEU A 125 -30.27 9.07 9.43
N VAL A 126 -29.53 8.39 8.56
CA VAL A 126 -29.83 8.25 7.13
C VAL A 126 -29.98 6.77 6.79
N LEU A 127 -30.93 6.45 5.90
CA LEU A 127 -31.08 5.10 5.36
C LEU A 127 -29.88 4.78 4.47
N ASP A 128 -29.21 3.66 4.73
CA ASP A 128 -28.20 3.15 3.81
C ASP A 128 -28.84 2.40 2.63
N ASP A 129 -28.00 1.92 1.71
CA ASP A 129 -28.44 1.17 0.52
C ASP A 129 -29.24 -0.10 0.84
N ARG A 130 -29.24 -0.54 2.09
CA ARG A 130 -29.98 -1.71 2.58
C ARG A 130 -31.26 -1.32 3.32
N GLY A 131 -31.60 -0.04 3.34
CA GLY A 131 -32.76 0.49 4.06
C GLY A 131 -32.59 0.53 5.58
N ALA A 132 -31.36 0.42 6.10
CA ALA A 132 -31.11 0.49 7.54
C ALA A 132 -30.75 1.94 7.94
N LEU A 133 -31.38 2.46 9.00
CA LEU A 133 -31.01 3.75 9.57
C LEU A 133 -29.62 3.68 10.20
N ARG A 134 -28.70 4.49 9.70
CA ARG A 134 -27.32 4.56 10.20
C ARG A 134 -26.91 5.99 10.49
N PRO A 135 -26.09 6.21 11.53
CA PRO A 135 -25.56 7.53 11.81
C PRO A 135 -24.60 7.96 10.70
N ALA A 136 -24.77 9.20 10.24
CA ALA A 136 -24.00 9.80 9.17
C ALA A 136 -23.72 11.28 9.47
N LEU A 137 -22.68 11.81 8.82
CA LEU A 137 -22.45 13.24 8.70
C LEU A 137 -22.89 13.66 7.30
N VAL A 138 -23.91 14.49 7.26
CA VAL A 138 -24.62 14.92 6.06
C VAL A 138 -24.30 16.38 5.79
N ARG A 139 -24.09 16.74 4.54
CA ARG A 139 -23.94 18.14 4.14
C ARG A 139 -25.24 18.90 4.43
N ARG A 140 -25.14 19.97 5.21
CA ARG A 140 -26.25 20.87 5.52
C ARG A 140 -26.88 21.38 4.23
N ALA A 141 -28.20 21.29 4.15
CA ALA A 141 -28.95 21.93 3.08
C ALA A 141 -28.65 23.44 3.08
N SER A 142 -27.99 23.92 2.04
CA SER A 142 -27.81 25.34 1.80
C SER A 142 -28.39 25.65 0.42
N SER A 143 -29.27 26.64 0.37
CA SER A 143 -29.60 27.29 -0.88
C SER A 143 -28.35 28.06 -1.32
N ALA A 144 -27.72 27.66 -2.43
CA ALA A 144 -26.60 28.43 -2.96
C ALA A 144 -27.11 29.83 -3.35
N ILE A 145 -26.81 30.87 -2.59
CA ILE A 145 -27.29 32.22 -2.90
C ILE A 145 -26.33 32.84 -3.91
N SER A 146 -26.79 33.09 -5.14
CA SER A 146 -26.02 33.86 -6.13
C SER A 146 -26.30 35.34 -5.95
N ILE A 147 -25.30 36.11 -5.53
CA ILE A 147 -25.39 37.56 -5.38
C ILE A 147 -24.73 38.22 -6.59
N THR A 148 -25.52 38.82 -7.47
CA THR A 148 -25.03 39.60 -8.61
C THR A 148 -25.04 41.08 -8.26
N ARG A 149 -23.89 41.76 -8.41
CA ARG A 149 -23.77 43.21 -8.22
C ARG A 149 -23.82 43.91 -9.58
N ARG A 150 -24.76 44.84 -9.77
CA ARG A 150 -24.84 45.69 -10.97
C ARG A 150 -24.84 47.16 -10.58
N ARG A 151 -23.89 47.93 -11.14
CA ARG A 151 -23.87 49.38 -11.01
C ARG A 151 -24.84 49.99 -12.03
N ARG A 152 -25.74 50.85 -11.57
CA ARG A 152 -26.72 51.54 -12.41
C ARG A 152 -26.10 52.84 -12.98
N LYS A 153 -26.73 53.38 -14.03
CA LYS A 153 -26.27 54.62 -14.69
C LYS A 153 -26.28 55.84 -13.76
N ASP A 154 -27.10 55.80 -12.71
CA ASP A 154 -27.22 56.82 -11.65
C ASP A 154 -26.12 56.71 -10.56
N GLY A 155 -25.16 55.79 -10.71
CA GLY A 155 -24.09 55.57 -9.74
C GLY A 155 -24.47 54.66 -8.57
N THR A 156 -25.74 54.32 -8.40
CA THR A 156 -26.21 53.41 -7.34
C THR A 156 -25.86 51.96 -7.64
N VAL A 157 -25.75 51.14 -6.58
CA VAL A 157 -25.42 49.73 -6.68
C VAL A 157 -26.67 48.90 -6.40
N SER A 158 -27.04 48.05 -7.36
CA SER A 158 -28.13 47.09 -7.23
C SER A 158 -27.55 45.71 -6.93
N PHE A 159 -28.09 45.05 -5.91
CA PHE A 159 -27.84 43.65 -5.60
C PHE A 159 -29.03 42.82 -6.07
N THR A 160 -28.78 41.80 -6.87
CA THR A 160 -29.78 40.79 -7.21
C THR A 160 -29.37 39.49 -6.56
N VAL A 161 -30.21 39.02 -5.64
CA VAL A 161 -30.04 37.75 -4.94
C VAL A 161 -30.89 36.71 -5.65
N LYS A 162 -30.27 35.75 -6.33
CA LYS A 162 -30.97 34.61 -6.94
C LYS A 162 -30.80 33.37 -6.06
N PRO A 163 -31.88 32.68 -5.65
CA PRO A 163 -31.77 31.37 -5.05
C PRO A 163 -31.23 30.40 -6.11
N GLY A 164 -30.06 29.81 -5.84
CA GLY A 164 -29.46 28.76 -6.65
C GLY A 164 -29.99 27.38 -6.26
N ALA A 165 -29.49 26.35 -6.94
CA ALA A 165 -29.87 24.97 -6.70
C ALA A 165 -29.70 24.60 -5.21
N LEU A 166 -30.70 23.90 -4.66
CA LEU A 166 -30.60 23.28 -3.35
C LEU A 166 -29.44 22.28 -3.38
N ARG A 167 -28.39 22.55 -2.59
CA ARG A 167 -27.30 21.61 -2.36
C ARG A 167 -27.34 21.17 -0.91
N GLY A 168 -27.30 19.85 -0.68
CA GLY A 168 -27.25 19.26 0.65
C GLY A 168 -28.14 18.02 0.79
N GLY A 169 -28.08 17.39 1.96
CA GLY A 169 -28.66 16.06 2.17
C GLY A 169 -27.74 14.91 1.73
N GLU A 170 -26.60 15.22 1.10
CA GLU A 170 -25.59 14.24 0.70
C GLU A 170 -24.84 13.71 1.92
N VAL A 171 -24.74 12.39 2.04
CA VAL A 171 -23.89 11.75 3.04
C VAL A 171 -22.43 11.96 2.66
N ILE A 172 -21.68 12.66 3.51
CA ILE A 172 -20.24 12.87 3.31
C ILE A 172 -19.44 11.78 4.05
N PHE A 173 -19.87 11.43 5.26
CA PHE A 173 -19.28 10.32 6.03
C PHE A 173 -20.34 9.43 6.67
N TRP A 174 -20.20 8.12 6.53
CA TRP A 174 -20.88 7.17 7.40
C TRP A 174 -20.15 7.06 8.74
N LEU A 175 -20.92 6.90 9.83
CA LEU A 175 -20.37 6.71 11.17
C LEU A 175 -20.54 5.25 11.59
N ALA A 176 -19.44 4.63 12.02
CA ALA A 176 -19.44 3.23 12.48
C ALA A 176 -18.71 3.11 13.82
N ARG A 177 -19.30 2.41 14.79
CA ARG A 177 -18.63 2.14 16.08
C ARG A 177 -17.49 1.12 15.96
N ARG A 178 -17.63 0.20 15.01
CA ARG A 178 -16.68 -0.88 14.71
C ARG A 178 -16.86 -1.30 13.27
N VAL A 179 -15.76 -1.61 12.59
CA VAL A 179 -15.78 -2.25 11.28
C VAL A 179 -15.04 -3.58 11.40
N GLN A 180 -15.65 -4.66 10.90
CA GLN A 180 -14.97 -5.94 10.79
C GLN A 180 -14.39 -6.08 9.39
N GLN A 181 -13.07 -5.98 9.26
CA GLN A 181 -12.39 -6.19 7.99
C GLN A 181 -12.15 -7.69 7.78
N LYS A 182 -12.54 -8.20 6.61
CA LYS A 182 -12.22 -9.59 6.22
C LYS A 182 -10.73 -9.71 5.89
N PRO A 183 -10.07 -10.82 6.23
CA PRO A 183 -8.70 -11.08 5.80
C PRO A 183 -8.64 -11.15 4.28
N ASP A 184 -7.57 -10.59 3.71
CA ASP A 184 -7.31 -10.61 2.29
C ASP A 184 -5.85 -11.08 2.04
N PRO A 185 -5.65 -12.38 1.73
CA PRO A 185 -4.31 -12.92 1.46
C PRO A 185 -3.69 -12.34 0.17
N SER A 186 -4.51 -11.82 -0.76
CA SER A 186 -4.03 -11.26 -2.03
C SER A 186 -3.31 -9.92 -1.89
N VAL A 187 -3.26 -9.35 -0.68
CA VAL A 187 -2.52 -8.11 -0.38
C VAL A 187 -1.01 -8.28 -0.58
N LEU A 188 -0.50 -9.50 -0.43
CA LEU A 188 0.89 -9.86 -0.72
C LEU A 188 0.93 -10.82 -1.91
N PRO A 189 2.08 -10.94 -2.60
CA PRO A 189 2.27 -12.00 -3.58
C PRO A 189 2.07 -13.37 -2.93
N ALA A 190 1.62 -14.35 -3.70
CA ALA A 190 1.53 -15.73 -3.23
C ALA A 190 2.89 -16.21 -2.71
N GLU A 191 2.88 -17.03 -1.65
CA GLU A 191 4.11 -17.51 -1.02
C GLU A 191 4.99 -18.28 -2.01
N THR A 192 4.40 -19.14 -2.83
CA THR A 192 5.09 -19.88 -3.90
C THR A 192 5.80 -18.94 -4.88
N ALA A 193 5.12 -17.89 -5.35
CA ALA A 193 5.70 -16.90 -6.24
C ALA A 193 6.89 -16.15 -5.59
N MET A 194 6.82 -15.86 -4.29
CA MET A 194 7.95 -15.27 -3.56
C MET A 194 9.12 -16.25 -3.44
N GLN A 195 8.85 -17.52 -3.13
CA GLN A 195 9.87 -18.57 -3.04
C GLN A 195 10.58 -18.80 -4.38
N GLU A 196 9.82 -18.94 -5.47
CA GLU A 196 10.36 -19.09 -6.83
C GLU A 196 11.22 -17.89 -7.23
N THR A 197 10.71 -16.68 -6.98
CA THR A 197 11.47 -15.43 -7.24
C THR A 197 12.79 -15.38 -6.50
N ALA A 198 12.79 -15.79 -5.22
CA ALA A 198 14.01 -15.86 -4.42
C ALA A 198 14.99 -16.90 -4.98
N LEU A 199 14.51 -18.11 -5.29
CA LEU A 199 15.32 -19.20 -5.82
C LEU A 199 15.98 -18.83 -7.14
N ASP A 200 15.23 -18.24 -8.07
CA ASP A 200 15.76 -17.82 -9.36
C ASP A 200 16.83 -16.73 -9.22
N ALA A 201 16.63 -15.76 -8.33
CA ALA A 201 17.62 -14.73 -8.07
C ALA A 201 18.90 -15.30 -7.46
N ILE A 202 18.77 -16.27 -6.54
CA ILE A 202 19.89 -16.98 -5.93
C ILE A 202 20.65 -17.79 -6.99
N ARG A 203 19.95 -18.57 -7.82
CA ARG A 203 20.55 -19.34 -8.92
C ARG A 203 21.36 -18.45 -9.87
N ARG A 204 20.77 -17.35 -10.33
CA ARG A 204 21.48 -16.35 -11.17
C ARG A 204 22.69 -15.74 -10.47
N ARG A 205 22.67 -15.62 -9.14
CA ARG A 205 23.84 -15.16 -8.39
C ARG A 205 24.93 -16.23 -8.34
N VAL A 206 24.59 -17.48 -8.07
CA VAL A 206 25.55 -18.60 -8.03
C VAL A 206 26.26 -18.75 -9.38
N VAL A 207 25.53 -18.77 -10.50
CA VAL A 207 26.12 -18.86 -11.85
C VAL A 207 27.12 -17.73 -12.12
N ARG A 208 26.80 -16.49 -11.69
CA ARG A 208 27.73 -15.35 -11.81
C ARG A 208 28.99 -15.51 -10.97
N LEU A 209 28.88 -16.12 -9.79
CA LEU A 209 30.05 -16.38 -8.93
C LEU A 209 30.95 -17.46 -9.54
N GLU A 210 30.36 -18.53 -10.08
CA GLU A 210 31.10 -19.60 -10.78
C GLU A 210 31.84 -19.06 -11.99
N THR A 211 31.17 -18.27 -12.84
CA THR A 211 31.76 -17.63 -14.03
C THR A 211 32.97 -16.77 -13.65
N ARG A 212 32.84 -15.97 -12.57
CA ARG A 212 33.93 -15.13 -12.06
C ARG A 212 35.09 -15.95 -11.49
N ALA A 213 34.79 -17.05 -10.80
CA ALA A 213 35.81 -17.93 -10.24
C ALA A 213 36.62 -18.66 -11.31
N GLN A 214 36.02 -18.94 -12.47
CA GLN A 214 36.67 -19.54 -13.64
C GLN A 214 37.48 -18.53 -14.47
N GLY A 215 37.57 -17.26 -14.06
CA GLY A 215 38.28 -16.22 -14.80
C GLY A 215 37.50 -15.65 -15.98
N GLY A 216 36.23 -16.02 -16.15
CA GLY A 216 35.35 -15.44 -17.16
C GLY A 216 34.93 -14.02 -16.79
N THR A 217 35.01 -13.10 -17.75
CA THR A 217 34.38 -11.78 -17.64
C THR A 217 32.86 -11.99 -17.71
N ALA A 218 32.14 -11.65 -16.64
CA ALA A 218 30.68 -11.78 -16.63
C ALA A 218 30.06 -10.85 -17.70
N PRO A 219 29.04 -11.30 -18.46
CA PRO A 219 28.24 -10.42 -19.31
C PRO A 219 27.39 -9.45 -18.48
#